data_AF-A0A356B0I0-F1
#
_entry.id   AF-A0A356B0I0-F1
#
_cell.length_a   1.000
_cell.length_b   1.000
_cell.length_c   1.000
_cell.angle_alpha   90.00
_cell.angle_beta   90.00
_cell.angle_gamma   90.00
#
_symmetry.space_group_name_H-M   'P 1'
#
loop_
_entity.id
_entity.type
_entity.pdbx_description
1 polymer ?
#
loop_
_entity_poly.entity_id
_entity_poly.type
_entity_poly.pdbx_seq_one_letter_code
_entity_poly.pdbx_strand_id
1 'polypeptide(L)'
;QPLAKEIEIGVPTLTDIIEELKKPGRDVRESFPKPAFKREIIDIKDLKPGSVMEGTVRNITNFGAFVDIGVHQDGLVHISQISNSFVKNPMNVLSIGDIVKVKILDVDQKKKRISLTMKDVEA
;
A
#
# COMPACT_ATOMS: atom_id res chain seq x y z
N GLN A 1 -15.67 45.14 -7.27
CA GLN A 1 -14.79 46.16 -7.88
C GLN A 1 -15.00 47.59 -7.37
N PRO A 2 -16.24 48.11 -7.08
CA PRO A 2 -16.37 49.52 -6.67
C PRO A 2 -15.65 49.82 -5.33
N LEU A 3 -15.79 48.92 -4.35
CA LEU A 3 -15.19 49.07 -3.02
C LEU A 3 -13.65 49.12 -3.00
N ALA A 4 -12.98 48.39 -3.90
CA ALA A 4 -11.51 48.38 -3.96
C ALA A 4 -10.96 49.75 -4.40
N LYS A 5 -11.66 50.40 -5.34
CA LYS A 5 -11.27 51.71 -5.89
C LYS A 5 -11.59 52.86 -4.92
N GLU A 6 -12.62 52.69 -4.10
CA GLU A 6 -13.06 53.64 -3.08
C GLU A 6 -12.13 53.66 -1.84
N ILE A 7 -11.50 52.53 -1.51
CA ILE A 7 -10.57 52.39 -0.38
C ILE A 7 -9.11 52.45 -0.88
N GLU A 8 -8.86 52.75 -2.15
CA GLU A 8 -7.53 52.80 -2.77
C GLU A 8 -6.66 51.54 -2.57
N ILE A 9 -7.28 50.36 -2.41
CA ILE A 9 -6.56 49.10 -2.25
C ILE A 9 -6.63 48.24 -3.51
N GLY A 10 -5.56 47.49 -3.76
CA GLY A 10 -5.54 46.51 -4.84
C GLY A 10 -6.64 45.45 -4.67
N VAL A 11 -7.24 45.02 -5.78
CA VAL A 11 -8.23 43.93 -5.79
C VAL A 11 -7.71 42.63 -5.13
N PRO A 12 -6.43 42.22 -5.29
CA PRO A 12 -5.90 41.06 -4.57
C PRO A 12 -5.96 41.25 -3.05
N THR A 13 -5.51 42.41 -2.55
CA THR A 13 -5.49 42.73 -1.12
C THR A 13 -6.89 42.77 -0.52
N LEU A 14 -7.87 43.33 -1.23
CA LEU A 14 -9.27 43.29 -0.78
C LEU A 14 -9.78 41.84 -0.67
N THR A 15 -9.36 40.96 -1.58
CA THR A 15 -9.76 39.55 -1.58
C THR A 15 -9.16 38.82 -0.37
N ASP A 16 -7.87 39.00 -0.11
CA ASP A 16 -7.17 38.40 1.03
C ASP A 16 -7.80 38.85 2.36
N ILE A 17 -8.12 40.15 2.50
CA ILE A 17 -8.79 40.69 3.70
C ILE A 17 -10.17 40.06 3.89
N ILE A 18 -10.95 39.92 2.81
CA ILE A 18 -12.28 39.29 2.88
C ILE A 18 -12.17 37.82 3.26
N GLU A 19 -11.17 37.10 2.76
CA GLU A 19 -10.94 35.70 3.12
C GLU A 19 -10.52 35.53 4.58
N GLU A 20 -9.67 36.43 5.10
CA GLU A 20 -9.26 36.43 6.50
C GLU A 20 -10.42 36.79 7.44
N LEU A 21 -11.23 37.80 7.10
CA LEU A 21 -12.41 38.17 7.89
C LEU A 21 -13.46 37.06 7.96
N LYS A 22 -13.58 36.22 6.93
CA LYS A 22 -14.50 35.07 6.93
C LYS A 22 -14.04 33.96 7.87
N LYS A 23 -12.73 33.77 8.03
CA LYS A 23 -12.12 32.69 8.84
C LYS A 23 -10.81 33.19 9.47
N PRO A 24 -10.88 33.94 10.59
CA PRO A 24 -9.69 34.47 11.24
C PRO A 24 -8.82 33.35 11.78
N GLY A 25 -7.51 33.40 11.48
CA GLY A 25 -6.55 32.41 11.95
C GLY A 25 -6.66 31.05 11.24
N ARG A 26 -7.11 31.04 9.98
CA ARG A 26 -7.13 29.84 9.14
C ARG A 26 -5.71 29.25 9.07
N ASP A 27 -5.55 28.05 9.60
CA ASP A 27 -4.29 27.32 9.44
C ASP A 27 -4.15 26.91 7.96
N VAL A 28 -3.16 27.49 7.29
CA VAL A 28 -2.80 27.16 5.89
C VAL A 28 -2.49 25.67 5.70
N ARG A 29 -2.17 24.95 6.79
CA ARG A 29 -1.90 23.51 6.76
C ARG A 29 -3.15 22.66 6.50
N GLU A 30 -4.35 23.15 6.79
CA GLU A 30 -5.60 22.39 6.53
C GLU A 30 -5.89 22.21 5.04
N SER A 31 -5.41 23.12 4.18
CA SER A 31 -5.56 23.02 2.72
C SER A 31 -4.61 22.04 2.06
N PHE A 32 -3.58 21.56 2.76
CA PHE A 32 -2.73 20.53 2.20
C PHE A 32 -3.47 19.20 2.25
N PRO A 33 -3.56 18.46 1.13
CA PRO A 33 -4.04 17.10 1.19
C PRO A 33 -3.16 16.36 2.19
N LYS A 34 -3.77 15.75 3.21
CA LYS A 34 -3.03 14.89 4.15
C LYS A 34 -2.21 13.93 3.29
N PRO A 35 -0.90 13.77 3.52
CA PRO A 35 -0.11 12.83 2.75
C PRO A 35 -0.79 11.47 2.88
N ALA A 36 -1.25 10.93 1.76
CA ALA A 36 -1.76 9.58 1.68
C ALA A 36 -0.57 8.65 1.87
N PHE A 37 -0.12 8.49 3.13
CA PHE A 37 0.70 7.35 3.50
C PHE A 37 -0.18 6.14 3.23
N LYS A 38 -0.03 5.57 2.04
CA LYS A 38 -0.71 4.35 1.61
C LYS A 38 -0.10 3.15 2.35
N ARG A 39 -0.21 3.17 3.68
CA ARG A 39 -0.12 1.98 4.53
C ARG A 39 -1.52 1.36 4.52
N GLU A 40 -2.04 1.01 3.34
CA GLU A 40 -3.44 0.59 3.22
C GLU A 40 -3.67 -0.89 3.55
N ILE A 41 -2.67 -1.58 4.11
CA ILE A 41 -2.87 -2.95 4.59
C ILE A 41 -2.15 -3.10 5.91
N ILE A 42 -2.87 -2.77 6.99
CA ILE A 42 -2.35 -2.81 8.37
C ILE A 42 -2.72 -4.16 9.01
N ASP A 43 -3.84 -4.76 8.59
CA ASP A 43 -4.40 -5.93 9.23
C ASP A 43 -4.84 -7.02 8.26
N ILE A 44 -4.75 -8.26 8.73
CA ILE A 44 -5.15 -9.48 7.98
C ILE A 44 -6.63 -9.48 7.56
N LYS A 45 -7.43 -8.58 8.14
CA LYS A 45 -8.88 -8.43 7.91
C LYS A 45 -9.20 -7.72 6.61
N ASP A 46 -8.30 -6.86 6.14
CA ASP A 46 -8.51 -6.07 4.92
C ASP A 46 -8.02 -6.83 3.67
N LEU A 47 -7.33 -7.95 3.88
CA LEU A 47 -6.88 -8.83 2.81
C LEU A 47 -8.07 -9.58 2.20
N LYS A 48 -8.26 -9.39 0.89
CA LYS A 48 -9.22 -10.15 0.09
C LYS A 48 -8.51 -11.27 -0.67
N PRO A 49 -9.01 -12.52 -0.65
CA PRO A 49 -8.53 -13.56 -1.54
C PRO A 49 -8.62 -13.10 -3.01
N GLY A 50 -7.58 -13.38 -3.78
CA GLY A 50 -7.45 -13.01 -5.18
C GLY A 50 -6.71 -11.70 -5.44
N SER A 51 -6.46 -10.87 -4.42
CA SER A 51 -5.65 -9.67 -4.58
C SER A 51 -4.18 -10.01 -4.87
N VAL A 52 -3.59 -9.25 -5.79
CA VAL A 52 -2.17 -9.32 -6.15
C VAL A 52 -1.42 -8.21 -5.42
N MET A 53 -0.27 -8.57 -4.83
CA MET A 53 0.59 -7.66 -4.08
C MET A 53 2.06 -7.98 -4.33
N GLU A 54 2.91 -7.02 -4.04
CA GLU A 54 4.36 -7.23 -3.97
C GLU A 54 4.75 -7.60 -2.53
N GLY A 55 5.69 -8.53 -2.40
CA GLY A 55 6.24 -8.93 -1.13
C GLY A 55 7.70 -9.35 -1.24
N THR A 56 8.38 -9.38 -0.11
CA THR A 56 9.81 -9.70 -0.02
C THR A 56 10.01 -11.08 0.57
N VAL A 57 10.81 -11.92 -0.07
CA VAL A 57 11.12 -13.26 0.43
C VAL A 57 11.96 -13.14 1.71
N ARG A 58 11.41 -13.55 2.85
CA ARG A 58 12.10 -13.50 4.14
C ARG A 58 12.85 -14.79 4.46
N ASN A 59 12.28 -15.92 4.08
CA ASN A 59 12.87 -17.23 4.35
C ASN A 59 12.47 -18.26 3.30
N ILE A 60 13.34 -19.24 3.05
CA ILE A 60 13.10 -20.31 2.09
C ILE A 60 13.28 -21.65 2.79
N THR A 61 12.35 -22.57 2.55
CA THR A 61 12.34 -23.93 3.11
C THR A 61 12.15 -24.94 1.98
N ASN A 62 12.38 -26.23 2.26
CA ASN A 62 12.26 -27.27 1.22
C ASN A 62 10.83 -27.42 0.67
N PHE A 63 9.81 -27.04 1.45
CA PHE A 63 8.40 -27.16 1.05
C PHE A 63 7.81 -25.85 0.50
N GLY A 64 8.56 -24.73 0.53
CA GLY A 64 8.05 -23.44 0.10
C GLY A 64 8.87 -22.24 0.57
N ALA A 65 8.36 -21.04 0.31
CA ALA A 65 8.97 -19.76 0.69
C ALA A 65 8.03 -18.92 1.55
N PHE A 66 8.58 -18.21 2.51
CA PHE A 66 7.87 -17.22 3.32
C PHE A 66 8.11 -15.83 2.75
N VAL A 67 7.02 -15.14 2.42
CA VAL A 67 7.02 -13.82 1.80
C VAL A 67 6.34 -12.83 2.74
N ASP A 68 7.05 -11.76 3.05
CA ASP A 68 6.50 -10.61 3.78
C ASP A 68 5.78 -9.70 2.78
N ILE A 69 4.47 -9.55 2.96
CA ILE A 69 3.60 -8.72 2.11
C ILE A 69 3.24 -7.38 2.79
N GLY A 70 3.96 -7.01 3.86
CA GLY A 70 3.73 -5.76 4.60
C GLY A 70 2.66 -5.85 5.68
N VAL A 71 2.16 -7.06 5.97
CA VAL A 71 1.29 -7.34 7.13
C VAL A 71 2.10 -7.92 8.27
N HIS A 72 1.61 -7.86 9.50
CA HIS A 72 2.30 -8.41 10.69
C HIS A 72 2.63 -9.92 10.65
N GLN A 73 2.25 -10.62 9.58
CA GLN A 73 2.33 -12.06 9.45
C GLN A 73 2.85 -12.46 8.06
N ASP A 74 3.88 -13.30 8.03
CA ASP A 74 4.44 -13.81 6.78
C ASP A 74 3.45 -14.75 6.08
N GLY A 75 3.34 -14.62 4.76
CA GLY A 75 2.57 -15.55 3.93
C GLY A 75 3.43 -16.70 3.42
N LEU A 76 2.83 -17.87 3.26
CA LEU A 76 3.51 -19.08 2.78
C LEU A 76 3.16 -19.33 1.30
N VAL A 77 4.19 -19.42 0.46
CA VAL A 77 4.09 -19.92 -0.91
C VAL A 77 4.57 -21.37 -0.93
N HIS A 78 3.68 -22.31 -1.23
CA HIS A 78 4.04 -23.72 -1.36
C HIS A 78 4.94 -23.93 -2.59
N ILE A 79 5.83 -24.93 -2.58
CA ILE A 79 6.76 -25.22 -3.69
C ILE A 79 6.04 -25.37 -5.04
N SER A 80 4.85 -26.00 -5.04
CA SER A 80 4.01 -26.17 -6.23
C SER A 80 3.36 -24.88 -6.73
N GLN A 81 3.43 -23.79 -5.96
CA GLN A 81 2.84 -22.48 -6.26
C GLN A 81 3.93 -21.43 -6.57
N ILE A 82 5.22 -21.81 -6.60
CA ILE A 82 6.33 -20.90 -6.94
C ILE A 82 6.38 -20.65 -8.45
N SER A 83 6.20 -21.69 -9.27
CA SER A 83 6.28 -21.56 -10.73
C SER A 83 5.43 -22.63 -11.42
N ASN A 84 5.02 -22.37 -12.66
CA ASN A 84 4.33 -23.33 -13.54
C ASN A 84 5.24 -24.50 -13.95
N SER A 85 6.56 -24.31 -13.89
CA SER A 85 7.54 -25.37 -14.11
C SER A 85 7.79 -26.19 -12.85
N PHE A 86 8.22 -27.45 -13.02
CA PHE A 86 8.58 -28.30 -11.89
C PHE A 86 9.86 -27.78 -11.22
N VAL A 87 9.73 -27.29 -9.99
CA VAL A 87 10.86 -26.83 -9.16
C VAL A 87 11.21 -27.94 -8.17
N LYS A 88 12.42 -28.53 -8.29
CA LYS A 88 12.94 -29.48 -7.28
C LYS A 88 13.36 -28.78 -5.99
N ASN A 89 14.07 -27.66 -6.13
CA ASN A 89 14.63 -26.91 -5.01
C ASN A 89 14.22 -25.43 -5.15
N PRO A 90 13.45 -24.87 -4.21
CA PRO A 90 13.01 -23.48 -4.27
C PRO A 90 14.16 -22.47 -4.16
N MET A 91 15.26 -22.85 -3.50
CA MET A 91 16.47 -22.03 -3.38
C MET A 91 17.17 -21.71 -4.71
N ASN A 92 16.91 -22.48 -5.78
CA ASN A 92 17.48 -22.20 -7.09
C ASN A 92 16.67 -21.14 -7.87
N VAL A 93 15.45 -20.86 -7.44
CA VAL A 93 14.49 -19.99 -8.15
C VAL A 93 14.29 -18.68 -7.42
N LEU A 94 14.34 -18.71 -6.08
CA LEU A 94 14.13 -17.56 -5.21
C LEU A 94 15.34 -17.39 -4.30
N SER A 95 15.69 -16.14 -4.03
CA SER A 95 16.69 -15.76 -3.02
C SER A 95 16.03 -14.99 -1.88
N ILE A 96 16.64 -15.06 -0.70
CA ILE A 96 16.20 -14.26 0.46
C ILE A 96 16.46 -12.79 0.14
N GLY A 97 15.44 -11.95 0.32
CA GLY A 97 15.46 -10.53 -0.02
C GLY A 97 14.88 -10.19 -1.39
N ASP A 98 14.54 -11.20 -2.21
CA ASP A 98 13.93 -10.94 -3.52
C ASP A 98 12.53 -10.36 -3.37
N ILE A 99 12.23 -9.36 -4.21
CA ILE A 99 10.91 -8.75 -4.33
C ILE A 99 10.14 -9.52 -5.38
N VAL A 100 9.02 -10.12 -4.98
CA VAL A 100 8.20 -11.01 -5.80
C VAL A 100 6.75 -10.55 -5.77
N LYS A 101 6.05 -10.71 -6.90
CA LYS A 101 4.60 -10.51 -6.96
C LYS A 101 3.90 -11.79 -6.57
N VAL A 102 2.97 -11.68 -5.63
CA VAL A 102 2.21 -12.79 -5.07
C VAL A 102 0.72 -12.48 -5.09
N LYS A 103 -0.08 -13.51 -5.28
CA LYS A 103 -1.54 -13.47 -5.18
C LYS A 103 -2.00 -14.22 -3.95
N ILE A 104 -2.98 -13.67 -3.26
CA ILE A 104 -3.56 -14.28 -2.06
C ILE A 104 -4.52 -15.39 -2.50
N LEU A 105 -4.28 -16.62 -2.09
CA LEU A 105 -5.20 -17.74 -2.32
C LEU A 105 -6.25 -17.83 -1.22
N ASP A 106 -5.79 -17.81 0.04
CA ASP A 106 -6.64 -18.00 1.21
C ASP A 106 -6.04 -17.32 2.44
N VAL A 107 -6.90 -16.88 3.35
CA VAL A 107 -6.53 -16.17 4.57
C VAL A 107 -7.27 -16.80 5.76
N ASP A 108 -6.53 -17.54 6.59
CA ASP A 108 -7.07 -18.07 7.84
C ASP A 108 -6.82 -17.07 8.97
N GLN A 109 -7.86 -16.33 9.34
CA GLN A 109 -7.81 -15.34 10.43
C GLN A 109 -7.67 -16.00 11.81
N LYS A 110 -8.13 -17.24 12.01
CA LYS A 110 -8.05 -17.93 13.31
C LYS A 110 -6.62 -18.37 13.60
N LYS A 111 -5.95 -18.92 12.58
CA LYS A 111 -4.57 -19.39 12.68
C LYS A 111 -3.53 -18.33 12.31
N LYS A 112 -3.96 -17.16 11.83
CA LYS A 112 -3.10 -16.11 11.28
C LYS A 112 -2.17 -16.69 10.22
N ARG A 113 -2.73 -17.38 9.23
CA ARG A 113 -1.94 -17.96 8.12
C ARG A 113 -2.47 -17.42 6.80
N ILE A 114 -1.56 -17.05 5.93
CA ILE A 114 -1.86 -16.52 4.60
C ILE A 114 -1.23 -17.47 3.59
N SER A 115 -2.07 -18.05 2.73
CA SER A 115 -1.62 -18.89 1.63
C SER A 115 -1.45 -18.02 0.39
N LEU A 116 -0.25 -18.00 -0.15
CA LEU A 116 0.13 -17.19 -1.29
C LEU A 116 0.48 -18.07 -2.49
N THR A 117 0.31 -17.52 -3.69
CA THR A 117 0.81 -18.11 -4.94
C THR A 117 1.59 -17.09 -5.75
N MET A 118 2.65 -17.55 -6.41
CA MET A 118 3.37 -16.79 -7.43
C MET A 118 2.90 -17.18 -8.84
N LYS A 119 1.98 -18.14 -8.96
CA LYS A 119 1.34 -18.51 -10.23
C LYS A 119 0.24 -17.52 -10.60
N ASP A 120 0.04 -17.35 -11.90
CA ASP A 120 -1.03 -16.52 -12.47
C ASP A 120 -0.95 -15.04 -12.06
N VAL A 121 0.27 -14.56 -11.78
CA VAL A 121 0.56 -13.15 -11.48
C VAL A 121 1.14 -12.40 -12.68
N GLU A 122 1.44 -13.14 -13.76
CA GLU A 122 1.83 -12.60 -15.06
C GLU A 122 0.58 -12.46 -15.92
N ALA A 123 0.26 -11.21 -16.30
CA ALA A 123 -0.63 -10.87 -17.40
C ALA A 123 0.22 -10.38 -18.57
#